data_AF-A0A2N7TNJ3-F1
#
_entry.id   AF-A0A2N7TNJ3-F1
#
_cell.length_a   1.000
_cell.length_b   1.000
_cell.length_c   1.000
_cell.angle_alpha   90.00
_cell.angle_beta   90.00
_cell.angle_gamma   90.00
#
_symmetry.space_group_name_H-M   'P 1'
#
loop_
_entity.id
_entity.type
_entity.pdbx_description
1 polymer ?
#
loop_
_entity_poly.entity_id
_entity_poly.type
_entity_poly.pdbx_seq_one_letter_code
_entity_poly.pdbx_strand_id
1 'polypeptide(L)'
;MAERDERSPDLAEGEAASMDFAATVERLEQLVERLESGELSLEGSLAAFEQGVGLARDAQRRLDEAELKVRTLIEGPEGNVELEPFAAPPTEDDGER
;
A
#
# COMPACT_ATOMS: atom_id res chain seq x y z
N MET A 1 -29.25 10.88 31.36
CA MET A 1 -29.22 10.12 30.10
C MET A 1 -27.96 10.55 29.40
N ALA A 2 -26.92 9.73 29.45
CA ALA A 2 -25.65 10.00 28.77
C ALA A 2 -25.62 9.04 27.58
N GLU A 3 -25.93 9.57 26.40
CA GLU A 3 -25.63 8.91 25.13
C GLU A 3 -24.10 8.88 25.03
N ARG A 4 -23.50 7.78 25.47
CA ARG A 4 -22.09 7.50 25.25
C ARG A 4 -21.97 7.09 23.78
N ASP A 5 -21.48 8.04 23.00
CA ASP A 5 -20.89 7.92 21.67
C ASP A 5 -20.32 6.50 21.42
N GLU A 6 -21.08 5.68 20.68
CA GLU A 6 -20.70 4.33 20.23
C GLU A 6 -19.84 4.41 18.97
N ARG A 7 -18.77 5.20 18.98
CA ARG A 7 -17.80 5.17 17.88
C ARG A 7 -16.89 3.96 18.10
N SER A 8 -17.22 2.84 17.46
CA SER A 8 -16.37 1.63 17.45
C SER A 8 -14.93 2.02 17.08
N PRO A 9 -13.93 1.65 17.91
CA PRO A 9 -12.53 2.05 17.72
C PRO A 9 -11.90 1.52 16.42
N ASP A 10 -12.48 0.46 15.85
CA ASP A 10 -12.00 -0.25 14.66
C ASP A 10 -11.96 0.63 13.39
N LEU A 11 -12.91 1.57 13.25
CA LEU A 11 -12.96 2.49 12.10
C LEU A 11 -11.83 3.54 12.14
N ALA A 12 -11.37 3.91 13.33
CA ALA A 12 -10.30 4.91 13.48
C ALA A 12 -8.92 4.34 13.11
N GLU A 13 -8.68 3.05 13.37
CA GLU A 13 -7.44 2.37 12.98
C GLU A 13 -7.33 2.19 11.46
N GLY A 14 -8.44 1.88 10.77
CA GLY A 14 -8.46 1.78 9.31
C GLY A 14 -8.20 3.11 8.61
N GLU A 15 -8.71 4.22 9.15
CA GLU A 15 -8.52 5.56 8.62
C GLU A 15 -7.09 6.09 8.86
N ALA A 16 -6.47 5.74 9.99
CA ALA A 16 -5.06 6.04 10.23
C ALA A 16 -4.13 5.23 9.30
N ALA A 17 -4.42 3.95 9.07
CA ALA A 17 -3.64 3.10 8.16
C ALA A 17 -3.73 3.56 6.70
N SER A 18 -4.89 4.04 6.25
CA SER A 18 -5.06 4.58 4.89
C SER A 18 -4.33 5.90 4.70
N MET A 19 -4.38 6.80 5.69
CA MET A 19 -3.58 8.03 5.70
C MET A 19 -2.08 7.75 5.62
N ASP A 20 -1.59 6.75 6.37
CA ASP A 20 -0.17 6.39 6.37
C ASP A 20 0.26 5.74 5.04
N PHE A 21 -0.61 4.93 4.42
CA PHE A 21 -0.36 4.39 3.07
C PHE A 21 -0.30 5.51 2.01
N ALA A 22 -1.25 6.44 2.03
CA ALA A 22 -1.27 7.58 1.11
C ALA A 22 0.01 8.42 1.25
N ALA A 23 0.49 8.64 2.48
CA ALA A 23 1.75 9.33 2.73
C ALA A 23 2.97 8.57 2.20
N THR A 24 2.98 7.23 2.25
CA THR A 24 4.05 6.42 1.65
C THR A 24 4.06 6.54 0.13
N VAL A 25 2.90 6.55 -0.52
CA VAL A 25 2.78 6.75 -1.98
C VAL A 25 3.25 8.14 -2.37
N GLU A 26 2.83 9.19 -1.66
CA GLU A 26 3.27 10.56 -1.93
C GLU A 26 4.80 10.71 -1.84
N ARG A 27 5.44 10.07 -0.86
CA ARG A 27 6.91 10.07 -0.75
C ARG A 27 7.59 9.35 -1.92
N LEU A 28 6.99 8.28 -2.43
CA LEU A 28 7.50 7.58 -3.61
C LEU A 28 7.43 8.47 -4.85
N GLU A 29 6.31 9.15 -5.07
CA GLU A 29 6.14 10.10 -6.18
C GLU A 29 7.18 11.21 -6.12
N GLN A 30 7.40 11.81 -4.95
CA GLN A 30 8.44 12.84 -4.76
C GLN A 30 9.86 12.31 -5.02
N LEU A 31 10.15 11.06 -4.67
CA LEU A 31 11.44 10.45 -4.96
C LEU A 31 11.63 10.21 -6.47
N VAL A 32 10.59 9.75 -7.16
CA VAL A 32 10.59 9.57 -8.61
C VAL A 32 10.81 10.90 -9.31
N GLU A 33 10.06 11.95 -8.96
CA GLU A 33 10.25 13.29 -9.53
C GLU A 33 11.69 13.79 -9.35
N ARG A 34 12.27 13.57 -8.17
CA ARG A 34 13.67 13.95 -7.90
C ARG A 34 14.66 13.15 -8.72
N LEU A 35 14.44 11.85 -8.92
CA LEU A 35 15.28 11.00 -9.76
C LEU A 35 15.19 11.42 -11.24
N GLU A 36 13.98 11.75 -11.71
CA GLU A 36 13.72 12.18 -13.09
C GLU A 36 14.23 13.60 -13.38
N SER A 37 14.35 14.46 -12.36
CA SER A 37 14.89 15.81 -12.50
C SER A 37 16.33 15.85 -13.03
N GLY A 38 17.11 14.80 -12.79
CA GLY A 38 18.53 14.72 -13.15
C GLY A 38 19.44 15.64 -12.32
N GLU A 39 18.94 16.29 -11.26
CA GLU A 39 19.72 17.21 -10.43
C GLU A 39 20.56 16.48 -9.36
N LEU A 40 20.34 15.19 -9.17
CA LEU A 40 21.06 14.38 -8.17
C LEU A 40 22.44 13.94 -8.67
N SER A 41 23.42 13.99 -7.78
CA SER A 41 24.69 13.29 -8.00
C SER A 41 24.48 11.78 -8.02
N LEU A 42 25.44 11.01 -8.56
CA LEU A 42 25.36 9.55 -8.56
C LEU A 42 25.09 8.95 -7.16
N GLU A 43 25.77 9.46 -6.14
CA GLU A 43 25.57 9.04 -4.75
C GLU A 43 24.17 9.43 -4.24
N GLY A 44 23.69 10.62 -4.59
CA GLY A 44 22.33 11.07 -4.29
C GLY A 44 21.25 10.21 -4.96
N SER A 45 21.47 9.82 -6.22
CA SER A 45 20.56 8.94 -6.96
C SER A 45 20.53 7.53 -6.38
N LEU A 46 21.68 6.98 -5.96
CA LEU A 46 21.74 5.69 -5.27
C LEU A 46 20.99 5.72 -3.94
N ALA A 47 21.19 6.77 -3.13
CA ALA A 47 20.48 6.93 -1.87
C ALA A 47 18.95 7.08 -2.08
N ALA A 48 18.54 7.89 -3.06
CA ALA A 48 17.12 8.06 -3.41
C ALA A 48 16.50 6.73 -3.88
N PHE A 49 17.22 5.94 -4.68
CA PHE A 49 16.79 4.62 -5.13
C PHE A 49 16.62 3.64 -3.96
N GLU A 50 17.59 3.56 -3.05
CA GLU A 50 17.49 2.71 -1.85
C GLU A 50 16.28 3.08 -0.99
N GLN A 51 16.03 4.38 -0.81
CA GLN A 51 14.83 4.85 -0.10
C GLN A 51 13.55 4.46 -0.82
N GLY A 52 13.51 4.60 -2.15
CA GLY A 52 12.36 4.19 -2.97
C GLY A 52 12.06 2.70 -2.83
N VAL A 53 13.08 1.83 -2.89
CA VAL A 53 12.91 0.38 -2.69
C VAL A 53 12.38 0.08 -1.28
N GLY A 54 12.85 0.79 -0.26
CA GLY A 54 12.37 0.66 1.11
C GLY A 54 10.87 1.00 1.24
N LEU A 55 10.46 2.14 0.69
CA LEU A 55 9.07 2.60 0.72
C LEU A 55 8.14 1.67 -0.09
N ALA A 56 8.57 1.19 -1.25
CA ALA A 56 7.80 0.26 -2.06
C ALA A 56 7.54 -1.08 -1.32
N ARG A 57 8.55 -1.60 -0.63
CA ARG A 57 8.41 -2.81 0.20
C ARG A 57 7.48 -2.57 1.38
N ASP A 58 7.56 -1.41 2.02
CA ASP A 58 6.65 -1.04 3.10
C ASP A 58 5.20 -0.95 2.64
N ALA A 59 4.97 -0.29 1.49
CA ALA A 59 3.66 -0.20 0.86
C ALA A 59 3.07 -1.59 0.55
N GLN A 60 3.85 -2.48 -0.07
CA GLN A 60 3.41 -3.85 -0.37
C GLN A 60 2.99 -4.61 0.89
N ARG A 61 3.83 -4.59 1.93
CA ARG A 61 3.53 -5.27 3.20
C ARG A 61 2.21 -4.79 3.81
N ARG A 62 1.92 -3.49 3.76
CA ARG A 62 0.66 -2.93 4.27
C ARG A 62 -0.55 -3.38 3.48
N LEU A 63 -0.41 -3.49 2.15
CA LEU A 63 -1.46 -4.05 1.30
C LEU A 63 -1.72 -5.51 1.65
N ASP A 64 -0.67 -6.31 1.85
CA ASP A 64 -0.80 -7.71 2.25
C ASP A 64 -1.52 -7.85 3.61
N GLU A 65 -1.18 -6.99 4.58
CA GLU A 65 -1.85 -6.94 5.89
C GLU A 65 -3.32 -6.53 5.78
N ALA A 66 -3.63 -5.54 4.94
CA ALA A 66 -4.99 -5.11 4.68
C ALA A 66 -5.81 -6.23 4.00
N GLU A 67 -5.23 -6.92 3.02
CA GLU A 67 -5.86 -8.06 2.34
C GLU A 67 -6.15 -9.20 3.31
N LEU A 68 -5.23 -9.50 4.23
CA LEU A 68 -5.43 -10.51 5.27
C LEU A 68 -6.59 -10.12 6.20
N LYS A 69 -6.63 -8.87 6.66
CA LYS A 69 -7.72 -8.35 7.51
C LYS A 69 -9.07 -8.45 6.80
N VAL A 70 -9.12 -8.05 5.52
CA VAL A 70 -10.34 -8.16 4.69
C VAL A 70 -10.78 -9.62 4.58
N ARG A 71 -9.87 -10.55 4.29
CA ARG A 71 -10.19 -11.99 4.26
C ARG A 71 -10.79 -12.49 5.57
N THR A 72 -10.14 -12.19 6.70
CA THR A 72 -10.64 -12.60 8.03
C THR A 72 -12.01 -12.02 8.35
N LEU A 73 -12.33 -10.81 7.89
CA LEU A 73 -13.63 -10.18 8.08
C LEU A 73 -14.73 -10.77 7.19
N ILE A 74 -14.39 -11.16 5.95
CA ILE A 74 -15.35 -11.79 5.02
C ILE A 74 -15.63 -13.25 5.42
N GLU A 75 -14.63 -13.97 5.93
CA GLU A 75 -14.72 -15.36 6.41
C GLU A 75 -15.39 -15.52 7.79
N GLY A 76 -16.33 -14.64 8.16
CA GLY A 76 -17.06 -14.71 9.43
C GLY A 76 -17.53 -16.15 9.80
N PRO A 77 -17.87 -16.42 11.08
CA PRO A 77 -17.89 -17.77 11.72
C PRO A 77 -18.75 -18.88 11.06
N GLU A 78 -19.47 -18.60 9.98
CA GLU A 78 -20.26 -19.54 9.17
C GLU A 78 -19.54 -20.04 7.90
N GLY A 79 -18.29 -19.62 7.66
CA GLY A 79 -17.29 -20.42 6.95
C GLY A 79 -17.59 -20.78 5.49
N ASN A 80 -18.09 -19.85 4.68
CA ASN A 80 -18.12 -20.07 3.23
C ASN A 80 -17.85 -18.79 2.45
N VAL A 81 -16.65 -18.68 1.87
CA VAL A 81 -16.25 -17.61 0.96
C VAL A 81 -15.45 -18.22 -0.18
N GLU A 82 -15.93 -18.02 -1.41
CA GLU A 82 -15.21 -18.37 -2.62
C GLU A 82 -14.47 -17.12 -3.11
N LEU A 83 -13.14 -17.13 -3.00
CA LEU A 83 -12.28 -16.04 -3.42
C LEU A 83 -11.76 -16.31 -4.83
N GLU A 84 -12.12 -15.44 -5.78
CA GLU A 84 -11.45 -15.40 -7.08
C GLU A 84 -10.13 -14.61 -6.93
N PRO A 85 -8.99 -15.16 -7.37
CA PRO A 85 -7.73 -14.43 -7.37
C PRO A 85 -7.87 -13.16 -8.22
N PHE A 86 -7.39 -12.03 -7.71
CA PHE A 86 -7.26 -10.83 -8.53
C PHE A 86 -6.19 -11.08 -9.60
N ALA A 87 -6.61 -11.31 -10.84
CA ALA A 87 -5.69 -11.45 -11.96
C ALA A 87 -4.98 -10.11 -12.16
N ALA A 88 -3.67 -10.09 -11.93
CA ALA A 88 -2.84 -8.95 -12.33
C ALA A 88 -3.10 -8.66 -13.82
N PRO A 89 -3.29 -7.38 -14.21
CA PRO A 89 -3.43 -7.04 -15.62
C PRO A 89 -2.24 -7.64 -16.39
N PRO A 90 -2.47 -8.20 -17.59
CA PRO A 90 -1.40 -8.83 -18.35
C PRO A 90 -0.29 -7.80 -18.51
N THR A 91 0.89 -8.10 -17.96
CA THR A 91 2.11 -7.36 -18.29
C THR A 91 2.31 -7.55 -19.78
N GLU A 92 2.11 -6.49 -20.56
CA GLU A 92 2.52 -6.45 -21.96
C GLU A 92 4.04 -6.69 -21.97
N ASP A 93 4.41 -7.95 -22.21
CA ASP A 93 5.77 -8.36 -22.53
C ASP A 93 6.11 -7.74 -23.88
N ASP A 94 6.79 -6.59 -23.82
CA ASP A 94 7.49 -5.96 -24.94
C ASP A 94 8.67 -6.87 -25.32
N GLY A 95 8.35 -7.92 -26.08
CA GLY A 95 9.28 -8.93 -26.56
C GLY A 95 9.42 -8.86 -28.07
N GLU A 96 10.33 -8.00 -28.54
CA GLU A 96 10.86 -7.95 -29.91
C GLU A 96 11.01 -9.33 -30.57
N ARG A 97 10.43 -9.48 -31.77
CA ARG A 97 11.02 -10.24 -32.88
C ARG A 97 10.73 -9.56 -34.22
#